data_AF-A0A9P8NDY6-F1
#
_entry.id   AF-A0A9P8NDY6-F1
#
_cell.length_a   1.000
_cell.length_b   1.000
_cell.length_c   1.000
_cell.angle_alpha   90.00
_cell.angle_beta   90.00
_cell.angle_gamma   90.00
#
_symmetry.space_group_name_H-M   'P 1'
#
loop_
_entity.id
_entity.type
_entity.pdbx_description
1 polymer ?
#
loop_
_entity_poly.entity_id
_entity_poly.type
_entity_poly.pdbx_seq_one_letter_code
_entity_poly.pdbx_strand_id
1 'polypeptide(L)'
;MALLQNYAGDIKGKVIFTTGVSPGSLGSHFAQSIAAAGPRCLNLAGRNRSKIQQAADEIKASHPSVETHLEIDLAALDSFRRAASQIHSLAARNLLEFSLHHGVTFTNLANHLTFSKIWTGASRSSESAHDRARGDPEGWKGLDPKPLETGVSANVYAALDLDLAGPWVDPVKPWATSALEAERLWKLSEELVGEKFTY
;
A
#
# COMPACT_ATOMS: atom_id res chain seq x y z
N MET A 1 -2.51 4.74 -18.42
CA MET A 1 -1.76 4.04 -19.50
C MET A 1 -0.40 4.67 -19.81
N ALA A 2 -0.26 6.01 -19.89
CA ALA A 2 1.05 6.65 -20.14
C ALA A 2 2.14 6.32 -19.09
N LEU A 3 1.77 6.21 -17.81
CA LEU A 3 2.72 5.94 -16.72
C LEU A 3 3.40 4.56 -16.86
N LEU A 4 2.64 3.50 -17.15
CA LEU A 4 3.18 2.15 -17.31
C LEU A 4 4.17 2.06 -18.48
N GLN A 5 3.90 2.78 -19.58
CA GLN A 5 4.79 2.80 -20.73
C GLN A 5 6.14 3.44 -20.40
N ASN A 6 6.15 4.47 -19.56
CA ASN A 6 7.37 5.16 -19.14
C ASN A 6 8.28 4.27 -18.29
N TYR A 7 7.70 3.45 -17.39
CA TYR A 7 8.47 2.58 -16.49
C TYR A 7 8.53 1.12 -16.92
N ALA A 8 8.06 0.78 -18.13
CA ALA A 8 8.05 -0.60 -18.61
C ALA A 8 9.47 -1.20 -18.67
N GLY A 9 10.47 -0.38 -18.99
CA GLY A 9 11.88 -0.78 -18.96
C GLY A 9 12.38 -1.14 -17.57
N ASP A 10 11.92 -0.42 -16.54
CA ASP A 10 12.32 -0.62 -15.15
C ASP A 10 11.64 -1.83 -14.51
N ILE A 11 10.41 -2.16 -14.95
CA ILE A 11 9.66 -3.33 -14.49
C ILE A 11 10.19 -4.62 -15.15
N LYS A 12 10.59 -4.55 -16.41
CA LYS A 12 10.90 -5.74 -17.21
C LYS A 12 11.97 -6.61 -16.57
N GLY A 13 11.66 -7.89 -16.40
CA GLY A 13 12.59 -8.87 -15.83
C GLY A 13 12.85 -8.74 -14.32
N LYS A 14 12.14 -7.84 -13.60
CA LYS A 14 12.29 -7.68 -12.15
C LYS A 14 11.44 -8.67 -11.36
N VAL A 15 11.83 -8.84 -10.11
CA VAL A 15 11.03 -9.50 -9.08
C VAL A 15 10.35 -8.41 -8.28
N ILE A 16 9.02 -8.40 -8.26
CA ILE A 16 8.23 -7.39 -7.56
C ILE A 16 7.40 -8.07 -6.48
N PHE A 17 7.30 -7.43 -5.33
CA PHE A 17 6.52 -7.90 -4.19
C PHE A 17 5.37 -6.93 -3.95
N THR A 18 4.16 -7.46 -3.76
CA THR A 18 2.98 -6.62 -3.48
C THR A 18 2.06 -7.29 -2.47
N THR A 19 1.53 -6.49 -1.54
CA THR A 19 0.57 -6.93 -0.53
C THR A 19 -0.85 -6.53 -0.91
N GLY A 20 -1.82 -7.08 -0.17
CA GLY A 20 -3.22 -6.65 -0.29
C GLY A 20 -3.87 -7.03 -1.62
N VAL A 21 -3.43 -8.10 -2.27
CA VAL A 21 -3.83 -8.48 -3.65
C VAL A 21 -5.20 -9.15 -3.79
N SER A 22 -6.09 -9.01 -2.80
CA SER A 22 -7.43 -9.58 -2.93
C SER A 22 -8.17 -8.97 -4.13
N PRO A 23 -9.00 -9.72 -4.86
CA PRO A 23 -9.76 -9.19 -5.99
C PRO A 23 -10.50 -7.89 -5.65
N GLY A 24 -10.40 -6.90 -6.53
CA GLY A 24 -10.98 -5.57 -6.33
C GLY A 24 -10.20 -4.65 -5.40
N SER A 25 -8.96 -4.99 -5.02
CA SER A 25 -8.09 -4.11 -4.25
C SER A 25 -7.19 -3.26 -5.15
N LEU A 26 -6.53 -2.27 -4.56
CA LEU A 26 -5.46 -1.52 -5.22
C LEU A 26 -4.27 -2.44 -5.57
N GLY A 27 -3.86 -3.31 -4.66
CA GLY A 27 -2.75 -4.24 -4.88
C GLY A 27 -3.01 -5.22 -6.03
N SER A 28 -4.25 -5.70 -6.20
CA SER A 28 -4.60 -6.58 -7.31
C SER A 28 -4.55 -5.84 -8.64
N HIS A 29 -5.09 -4.61 -8.69
CA HIS A 29 -5.06 -3.78 -9.89
C HIS A 29 -3.63 -3.36 -10.25
N PHE A 30 -2.81 -3.04 -9.25
CA PHE A 30 -1.39 -2.77 -9.44
C PHE A 30 -0.68 -3.96 -10.08
N ALA A 31 -0.79 -5.15 -9.47
CA ALA A 31 -0.16 -6.38 -9.97
C ALA A 31 -0.57 -6.70 -11.41
N GLN A 32 -1.87 -6.59 -11.71
CA GLN A 32 -2.40 -6.79 -13.06
C GLN A 32 -1.86 -5.75 -14.04
N SER A 33 -1.82 -4.48 -13.65
CA SER A 33 -1.35 -3.39 -14.51
C SER A 33 0.13 -3.56 -14.88
N ILE A 34 0.98 -3.92 -13.92
CA ILE A 34 2.42 -4.07 -14.17
C ILE A 34 2.78 -5.37 -14.87
N ALA A 35 1.92 -6.39 -14.85
CA ALA A 35 2.15 -7.66 -15.53
C ALA A 35 2.34 -7.47 -17.05
N ALA A 36 1.66 -6.49 -17.66
CA ALA A 36 1.82 -6.13 -19.06
C ALA A 36 3.22 -5.59 -19.43
N ALA A 37 4.00 -5.11 -18.45
CA ALA A 37 5.38 -4.68 -18.66
C ALA A 37 6.41 -5.82 -18.59
N GLY A 38 5.97 -7.05 -18.32
CA GLY A 38 6.81 -8.25 -18.32
C GLY A 38 7.81 -8.35 -17.17
N PRO A 39 7.39 -8.20 -15.89
CA PRO A 39 8.22 -8.57 -14.76
C PRO A 39 8.58 -10.06 -14.83
N ARG A 40 9.72 -10.45 -14.26
CA ARG A 40 10.11 -11.86 -14.17
C ARG A 40 9.19 -12.61 -13.22
N CYS A 41 8.89 -12.02 -12.06
CA CYS A 41 8.10 -12.64 -11.01
C CYS A 41 7.31 -11.61 -10.20
N LEU A 42 6.05 -11.92 -9.90
CA LEU A 42 5.19 -11.19 -8.97
C LEU A 42 4.95 -12.05 -7.72
N ASN A 43 5.48 -11.60 -6.58
CA ASN A 43 5.23 -12.22 -5.27
C ASN A 43 4.01 -11.53 -4.65
N LEU A 44 2.94 -12.30 -4.50
CA LEU A 44 1.63 -11.82 -4.06
C LEU A 44 1.38 -12.23 -2.61
N ALA A 45 1.19 -11.25 -1.75
CA ALA A 45 0.97 -11.44 -0.32
C ALA A 45 -0.41 -10.99 0.15
N GLY A 46 -0.97 -11.74 1.10
CA GLY A 46 -2.31 -11.46 1.63
C GLY A 46 -2.72 -12.43 2.74
N ARG A 47 -3.86 -12.14 3.38
CA ARG A 47 -4.37 -12.95 4.50
C ARG A 47 -5.22 -14.16 4.06
N ASN A 48 -5.65 -14.20 2.80
CA ASN A 48 -6.56 -15.24 2.32
C ASN A 48 -5.97 -15.90 1.08
N ARG A 49 -5.43 -17.12 1.26
CA ARG A 49 -4.75 -17.88 0.20
C ARG A 49 -5.61 -18.09 -1.05
N SER A 50 -6.91 -18.35 -0.90
CA SER A 50 -7.83 -18.52 -2.03
C SER A 50 -7.97 -17.24 -2.85
N LYS A 51 -8.05 -16.07 -2.19
CA LYS A 51 -8.10 -14.78 -2.88
C LYS A 51 -6.77 -14.42 -3.56
N ILE A 52 -5.65 -14.76 -2.96
CA ILE A 52 -4.32 -14.56 -3.58
C ILE A 52 -4.18 -15.48 -4.81
N GLN A 53 -4.61 -16.74 -4.69
CA GLN A 53 -4.62 -17.68 -5.82
C GLN A 53 -5.47 -17.15 -6.97
N GLN A 54 -6.66 -16.63 -6.68
CA GLN A 54 -7.52 -16.03 -7.70
C GLN A 54 -6.80 -14.90 -8.46
N ALA A 55 -6.12 -13.99 -7.74
CA ALA A 55 -5.35 -12.92 -8.38
C ALA A 55 -4.18 -13.45 -9.24
N ALA A 56 -3.50 -14.50 -8.77
CA ALA A 56 -2.44 -15.16 -9.54
C ALA A 56 -2.99 -15.80 -10.83
N ASP A 57 -4.14 -16.47 -10.75
CA ASP A 57 -4.79 -17.11 -11.90
C ASP A 57 -5.24 -16.07 -12.94
N GLU A 58 -5.79 -14.94 -12.50
CA GLU A 58 -6.18 -13.81 -13.37
C GLU A 58 -4.96 -13.21 -14.10
N ILE A 59 -3.83 -13.04 -13.40
CA ILE A 59 -2.56 -12.57 -14.00
C ILE A 59 -2.05 -13.60 -15.01
N LYS A 60 -2.04 -14.89 -14.65
CA LYS A 60 -1.51 -15.96 -15.52
C LYS A 60 -2.37 -16.17 -16.77
N ALA A 61 -3.69 -15.97 -16.67
CA ALA A 61 -4.59 -16.02 -17.82
C ALA A 61 -4.30 -14.92 -18.84
N SER A 62 -3.91 -13.72 -18.37
CA SER A 62 -3.64 -12.55 -19.23
C SER A 62 -2.18 -12.45 -19.66
N HIS A 63 -1.25 -12.93 -18.82
CA HIS A 63 0.20 -12.78 -18.95
C HIS A 63 0.92 -14.09 -18.52
N PRO A 64 0.84 -15.17 -19.32
CA PRO A 64 1.33 -16.50 -18.92
C PRO A 64 2.85 -16.59 -18.75
N SER A 65 3.60 -15.61 -19.27
CA SER A 65 5.06 -15.54 -19.13
C SER A 65 5.53 -14.95 -17.80
N VAL A 66 4.62 -14.36 -17.00
CA VAL A 66 4.94 -13.77 -15.70
C VAL A 66 4.79 -14.85 -14.62
N GLU A 67 5.88 -15.14 -13.90
CA GLU A 67 5.86 -16.06 -12.75
C GLU A 67 5.10 -15.41 -11.58
N THR A 68 4.26 -16.18 -10.87
CA THR A 68 3.52 -15.70 -9.69
C THR A 68 3.82 -16.60 -8.50
N HIS A 69 4.27 -16.00 -7.39
CA HIS A 69 4.48 -16.71 -6.13
C HIS A 69 3.48 -16.26 -5.07
N LEU A 70 2.99 -17.23 -4.30
CA LEU A 70 2.01 -17.05 -3.24
C LEU A 70 2.76 -17.15 -1.92
N GLU A 71 3.31 -16.03 -1.44
CA GLU A 71 4.03 -16.05 -0.18
C GLU A 71 3.56 -14.92 0.73
N ILE A 72 3.49 -15.28 2.02
CA ILE A 72 3.08 -14.50 3.19
C ILE A 72 1.57 -14.49 3.49
N ASP A 73 1.19 -15.35 4.43
CA ASP A 73 0.00 -15.12 5.27
C ASP A 73 0.30 -13.98 6.26
N LEU A 74 -0.20 -12.79 5.96
CA LEU A 74 -0.03 -11.61 6.81
C LEU A 74 -0.78 -11.72 8.16
N ALA A 75 -1.64 -12.72 8.36
CA ALA A 75 -2.29 -12.96 9.64
C ALA A 75 -1.37 -13.70 10.64
N ALA A 76 -0.27 -14.29 10.16
CA ALA A 76 0.70 -15.00 10.99
C ALA A 76 2.02 -14.21 11.08
N LEU A 77 2.28 -13.59 12.23
CA LEU A 77 3.52 -12.85 12.52
C LEU A 77 4.79 -13.65 12.19
N ASP A 78 4.79 -14.96 12.45
CA ASP A 78 5.92 -15.83 12.10
C ASP A 78 6.08 -16.02 10.58
N SER A 79 4.98 -16.06 9.83
CA SER A 79 5.03 -16.12 8.36
C SER A 79 5.58 -14.82 7.79
N PHE A 80 5.19 -13.68 8.37
CA PHE A 80 5.72 -12.38 8.01
C PHE A 80 7.22 -12.28 8.33
N ARG A 81 7.64 -12.65 9.55
CA ARG A 81 9.06 -12.61 9.97
C ARG A 81 9.95 -13.50 9.10
N ARG A 82 9.50 -14.72 8.75
CA ARG A 82 10.22 -15.62 7.84
C ARG A 82 10.42 -15.01 6.47
N ALA A 83 9.36 -14.45 5.89
CA ALA A 83 9.43 -13.89 4.57
C ALA A 83 10.16 -12.54 4.55
N ALA A 84 10.05 -11.72 5.59
CA ALA A 84 10.90 -10.55 5.79
C ALA A 84 12.38 -10.96 5.87
N SER A 85 12.71 -12.05 6.57
CA SER A 85 14.09 -12.59 6.64
C SER A 85 14.58 -13.09 5.27
N GLN A 86 13.72 -13.78 4.51
CA GLN A 86 14.04 -14.23 3.15
C GLN A 86 14.24 -13.03 2.21
N ILE A 87 13.33 -12.05 2.23
CA ILE A 87 13.45 -10.81 1.46
C ILE A 87 14.74 -10.08 1.85
N HIS A 88 15.04 -9.94 3.13
CA HIS A 88 16.25 -9.30 3.62
C HIS A 88 17.53 -10.04 3.15
N SER A 89 17.50 -11.38 3.14
CA SER A 89 18.61 -12.20 2.62
C SER A 89 18.81 -12.05 1.10
N LEU A 90 17.72 -11.82 0.36
CA LEU A 90 17.72 -11.56 -1.08
C LEU A 90 18.10 -10.09 -1.40
N ALA A 91 17.83 -9.19 -0.46
CA ALA A 91 17.87 -7.74 -0.65
C ALA A 91 19.13 -7.05 -0.12
N ALA A 92 20.22 -7.79 0.10
CA ALA A 92 21.57 -7.22 0.27
C ALA A 92 22.05 -6.36 -0.94
N ARG A 93 21.15 -6.07 -1.89
CA ARG A 93 21.30 -5.18 -3.04
C ARG A 93 19.99 -4.39 -3.24
N ASN A 94 19.88 -3.20 -2.64
CA ASN A 94 18.89 -2.16 -2.98
C ASN A 94 17.40 -2.47 -2.72
N LEU A 95 17.00 -2.69 -1.46
CA LEU A 95 15.58 -2.64 -1.08
C LEU A 95 15.11 -1.18 -0.94
N LEU A 96 13.94 -0.86 -1.48
CA LEU A 96 13.24 0.40 -1.24
C LEU A 96 11.86 0.09 -0.65
N GLU A 97 11.54 0.71 0.48
CA GLU A 97 10.24 0.59 1.15
C GLU A 97 9.55 1.95 1.15
N PHE A 98 8.29 1.98 0.70
CA PHE A 98 7.51 3.20 0.63
C PHE A 98 6.18 3.02 1.35
N SER A 99 5.87 3.93 2.27
CA SER A 99 4.54 4.06 2.85
C SER A 99 3.72 5.05 1.99
N LEU A 100 2.61 4.59 1.44
CA LEU A 100 1.83 5.35 0.46
C LEU A 100 0.42 5.64 0.98
N HIS A 101 0.00 6.90 0.85
CA HIS A 101 -1.38 7.32 1.06
C HIS A 101 -2.00 7.67 -0.29
N HIS A 102 -2.92 6.84 -0.76
CA HIS A 102 -3.51 6.93 -2.11
C HIS A 102 -4.71 7.91 -2.20
N GLY A 103 -4.92 8.74 -1.17
CA GLY A 103 -6.12 9.57 -1.04
C GLY A 103 -7.37 8.75 -0.71
N VAL A 104 -8.55 9.40 -0.78
CA VAL A 104 -9.83 8.74 -0.50
C VAL A 104 -10.24 7.87 -1.69
N THR A 105 -9.82 6.61 -1.68
CA THR A 105 -10.17 5.61 -2.71
C THR A 105 -11.07 4.53 -2.12
N PHE A 106 -12.23 4.30 -2.75
CA PHE A 106 -13.14 3.24 -2.32
C PHE A 106 -12.60 1.87 -2.74
N THR A 107 -12.12 1.11 -1.76
CA THR A 107 -11.66 -0.27 -1.93
C THR A 107 -12.48 -1.21 -1.07
N ASN A 108 -12.30 -2.53 -1.27
CA ASN A 108 -12.91 -3.56 -0.43
C ASN A 108 -12.51 -3.49 1.07
N LEU A 109 -11.54 -2.66 1.45
CA LEU A 109 -11.19 -2.42 2.86
C LEU A 109 -12.37 -1.85 3.66
N ALA A 110 -13.16 -0.98 3.03
CA ALA A 110 -14.28 -0.32 3.67
C ALA A 110 -15.41 -1.28 4.07
N ASN A 111 -15.47 -2.46 3.46
CA ASN A 111 -16.47 -3.51 3.78
C ASN A 111 -16.23 -4.15 5.16
N HIS A 112 -15.03 -4.01 5.73
CA HIS A 112 -14.68 -4.52 7.05
C HIS A 112 -14.76 -3.44 8.14
N LEU A 113 -15.08 -2.21 7.75
CA LEU A 113 -15.27 -1.09 8.67
C LEU A 113 -16.73 -1.04 9.08
N THR A 114 -17.00 -0.81 10.37
CA THR A 114 -18.37 -0.55 10.84
C THR A 114 -18.78 0.84 10.36
N PHE A 115 -19.33 0.90 9.15
CA PHE A 115 -19.65 2.14 8.44
C PHE A 115 -20.57 3.07 9.25
N SER A 116 -21.41 2.52 10.13
CA SER A 116 -22.27 3.30 11.04
C SER A 116 -21.51 4.08 12.11
N LYS A 117 -20.25 3.73 12.45
CA LYS A 117 -19.41 4.49 13.38
C LYS A 117 -18.45 5.44 12.67
N ILE A 118 -17.94 5.05 11.51
CA ILE A 118 -16.95 5.84 10.76
C ILE A 118 -17.60 6.95 9.92
N TRP A 119 -18.80 6.72 9.38
CA TRP A 119 -19.50 7.68 8.52
C TRP A 119 -20.64 8.43 9.20
N THR A 120 -21.09 8.02 10.39
CA THR A 120 -21.92 8.92 11.19
C THR A 120 -21.09 10.15 11.53
N GLY A 121 -21.69 11.33 11.45
CA GLY A 121 -21.00 12.62 11.58
C GLY A 121 -20.16 12.80 12.85
N ALA A 122 -20.21 11.88 13.83
CA ALA A 122 -19.38 11.88 15.03
C ALA A 122 -17.86 11.69 14.74
N SER A 123 -17.45 10.68 13.96
CA SER A 123 -16.02 10.43 13.67
C SER A 123 -15.45 11.46 12.70
N ARG A 124 -16.24 11.82 11.68
CA ARG A 124 -15.89 12.90 10.73
C ARG A 124 -15.82 14.26 11.42
N SER A 125 -16.75 14.55 12.32
CA SER A 125 -16.68 15.81 13.08
C SER A 125 -15.50 15.82 14.04
N SER A 126 -15.08 14.69 14.62
CA SER A 126 -13.87 14.63 15.45
C SER A 126 -12.58 14.79 14.64
N GLU A 127 -12.44 14.14 13.48
CA GLU A 127 -11.26 14.27 12.61
C GLU A 127 -11.17 15.68 12.04
N SER A 128 -12.25 16.17 11.42
CA SER A 128 -12.31 17.54 10.93
C SER A 128 -12.17 18.56 12.07
N ALA A 129 -12.68 18.30 13.28
CA ALA A 129 -12.44 19.19 14.42
C ALA A 129 -10.97 19.16 14.87
N HIS A 130 -10.31 18.00 14.82
CA HIS A 130 -8.91 17.85 15.17
C HIS A 130 -8.01 18.61 14.20
N ASP A 131 -8.28 18.47 12.90
CA ASP A 131 -7.59 19.19 11.83
C ASP A 131 -7.82 20.70 11.97
N ARG A 132 -9.08 21.12 12.19
CA ARG A 132 -9.41 22.54 12.44
C ARG A 132 -8.75 23.10 13.70
N ALA A 133 -8.69 22.33 14.79
CA ALA A 133 -8.04 22.73 16.03
C ALA A 133 -6.52 22.94 15.84
N ARG A 134 -5.93 22.26 14.87
CA ARG A 134 -4.53 22.46 14.46
C ARG A 134 -4.36 23.51 13.36
N GLY A 135 -5.43 24.15 12.92
CA GLY A 135 -5.40 25.12 11.81
C GLY A 135 -5.15 24.47 10.45
N ASP A 136 -5.34 23.15 10.31
CA ASP A 136 -5.18 22.45 9.04
C ASP A 136 -6.37 22.76 8.11
N PRO A 137 -6.14 23.31 6.90
CA PRO A 137 -7.20 23.58 5.94
C PRO A 137 -8.01 22.34 5.53
N GLU A 138 -7.44 21.14 5.64
CA GLU A 138 -8.13 19.87 5.34
C GLU A 138 -9.37 19.67 6.21
N GLY A 139 -9.36 20.16 7.45
CA GLY A 139 -10.51 20.08 8.36
C GLY A 139 -11.74 20.90 7.90
N TRP A 140 -11.57 21.74 6.87
CA TRP A 140 -12.63 22.49 6.22
C TRP A 140 -13.01 21.96 4.84
N LYS A 141 -12.28 20.97 4.32
CA LYS A 141 -12.54 20.36 3.01
C LYS A 141 -13.52 19.19 3.12
N GLY A 142 -14.28 18.99 2.03
CA GLY A 142 -15.10 17.79 1.86
C GLY A 142 -14.25 16.58 1.46
N LEU A 143 -14.85 15.39 1.45
CA LEU A 143 -14.18 14.23 0.87
C LEU A 143 -14.13 14.41 -0.66
N ASP A 144 -12.94 14.23 -1.23
CA ASP A 144 -12.69 14.28 -2.67
C ASP A 144 -12.31 12.86 -3.15
N PRO A 145 -13.31 11.99 -3.40
CA PRO A 145 -13.06 10.61 -3.75
C PRO A 145 -12.37 10.51 -5.11
N LYS A 146 -11.29 9.73 -5.17
CA LYS A 146 -10.51 9.52 -6.38
C LYS A 146 -10.85 8.19 -7.06
N PRO A 147 -10.75 8.10 -8.40
CA PRO A 147 -10.84 6.83 -9.10
C PRO A 147 -9.77 5.85 -8.62
N LEU A 148 -10.09 4.55 -8.62
CA LEU A 148 -9.17 3.48 -8.21
C LEU A 148 -7.83 3.54 -8.96
N GLU A 149 -7.87 3.92 -10.24
CA GLU A 149 -6.70 4.09 -11.11
C GLU A 149 -5.69 5.10 -10.55
N THR A 150 -6.17 6.17 -9.89
CA THR A 150 -5.31 7.19 -9.25
C THR A 150 -4.59 6.62 -8.03
N GLY A 151 -5.25 5.74 -7.28
CA GLY A 151 -4.60 5.04 -6.18
C GLY A 151 -3.55 4.03 -6.68
N VAL A 152 -3.79 3.35 -7.80
CA VAL A 152 -2.80 2.45 -8.42
C VAL A 152 -1.58 3.22 -8.92
N SER A 153 -1.77 4.41 -9.51
CA SER A 153 -0.66 5.19 -10.04
C SER A 153 0.35 5.60 -8.97
N ALA A 154 -0.08 5.87 -7.75
CA ALA A 154 0.83 6.16 -6.64
C ALA A 154 1.70 4.94 -6.25
N ASN A 155 1.17 3.72 -6.36
CA ASN A 155 1.97 2.49 -6.15
C ASN A 155 3.00 2.30 -7.27
N VAL A 156 2.62 2.54 -8.53
CA VAL A 156 3.54 2.45 -9.68
C VAL A 156 4.64 3.51 -9.58
N TYR A 157 4.28 4.75 -9.24
CA TYR A 157 5.23 5.85 -9.11
C TYR A 157 6.24 5.57 -8.00
N ALA A 158 5.79 5.26 -6.79
CA ALA A 158 6.70 4.98 -5.70
C ALA A 158 7.57 3.74 -5.94
N ALA A 159 7.06 2.71 -6.61
CA ALA A 159 7.83 1.50 -6.86
C ALA A 159 8.93 1.68 -7.92
N LEU A 160 8.81 2.68 -8.81
CA LEU A 160 9.61 2.77 -10.04
C LEU A 160 10.28 4.13 -10.27
N ASP A 161 9.87 5.16 -9.54
CA ASP A 161 10.49 6.48 -9.54
C ASP A 161 11.03 6.81 -8.14
N LEU A 162 12.34 7.05 -8.07
CA LEU A 162 13.03 7.44 -6.84
C LEU A 162 12.78 8.90 -6.46
N ASP A 163 12.32 9.72 -7.40
CA ASP A 163 11.91 11.10 -7.13
C ASP A 163 10.46 11.12 -6.64
N LEU A 164 10.22 10.67 -5.41
CA LEU A 164 8.88 10.60 -4.79
C LEU A 164 8.12 11.92 -4.73
N ALA A 165 8.74 13.05 -5.09
CA ALA A 165 8.08 14.34 -5.14
C ALA A 165 6.94 14.35 -6.17
N GLY A 166 7.04 13.58 -7.27
CA GLY A 166 6.06 13.61 -8.35
C GLY A 166 5.80 15.03 -8.88
N PRO A 167 4.86 15.19 -9.82
CA PRO A 167 4.31 16.52 -10.13
C PRO A 167 3.29 16.99 -9.06
N TRP A 168 3.00 16.16 -8.06
CA TRP A 168 1.96 16.38 -7.05
C TRP A 168 2.60 16.72 -5.71
N VAL A 169 2.91 18.01 -5.52
CA VAL A 169 3.50 18.50 -4.27
C VAL A 169 2.41 18.62 -3.21
N ASP A 170 2.11 17.51 -2.51
CA ASP A 170 1.42 17.61 -1.23
C ASP A 170 2.42 18.09 -0.17
N PRO A 171 2.11 19.15 0.59
CA PRO A 171 3.01 19.63 1.63
C PRO A 171 3.15 18.55 2.70
N VAL A 172 4.38 18.08 2.93
CA VAL A 172 4.69 17.19 4.05
C VAL A 172 4.28 17.91 5.34
N LYS A 173 3.30 17.33 6.04
CA LYS A 173 2.79 17.93 7.28
C LYS A 173 3.94 18.00 8.31
N PRO A 174 4.09 19.10 9.08
CA PRO A 174 5.23 19.27 9.99
C PRO A 174 5.42 18.12 10.97
N TRP A 175 4.32 17.53 11.46
CA TRP A 175 4.34 16.39 12.38
C TRP A 175 4.76 15.07 11.73
N ALA A 176 4.66 14.94 10.41
CA ALA A 176 5.12 13.74 9.69
C ALA A 176 6.67 13.62 9.66
N THR A 177 7.38 14.71 9.95
CA THR A 177 8.86 14.73 10.01
C THR A 177 9.42 14.74 11.43
N SER A 178 8.56 14.78 12.45
CA SER A 178 8.98 14.87 13.85
C SER A 178 9.38 13.50 14.39
N ALA A 179 10.67 13.30 14.64
CA ALA A 179 11.19 12.08 15.28
C ALA A 179 10.56 11.82 16.66
N LEU A 180 10.22 12.88 17.40
CA LEU A 180 9.56 12.76 18.70
C LEU A 180 8.13 12.22 18.58
N GLU A 181 7.36 12.72 17.60
CA GLU A 181 5.99 12.24 17.38
C GLU A 181 5.99 10.82 16.81
N ALA A 182 6.98 10.48 15.96
CA ALA A 182 7.18 9.12 15.49
C ALA A 182 7.45 8.15 16.67
N GLU A 183 8.34 8.51 17.59
CA GLU A 183 8.64 7.70 18.78
C GLU A 183 7.42 7.53 19.71
N ARG A 184 6.63 8.60 19.90
CA ARG A 184 5.39 8.55 20.68
C ARG A 184 4.36 7.64 20.03
N LEU A 185 4.18 7.76 18.72
CA LEU A 185 3.25 6.94 17.94
C LEU A 185 3.66 5.47 17.96
N TRP A 186 4.96 5.18 17.90
CA TRP A 186 5.49 3.82 18.02
C TRP A 186 5.14 3.19 19.36
N LYS A 187 5.45 3.90 20.47
CA LYS A 187 5.12 3.42 21.83
C LYS A 187 3.63 3.17 22.02
N LEU A 188 2.79 4.09 21.54
CA LEU A 188 1.34 3.92 21.56
C LEU A 188 0.91 2.67 20.77
N SER A 189 1.53 2.41 19.61
CA SER A 189 1.23 1.23 18.80
C SER A 189 1.56 -0.06 19.55
N GLU A 190 2.72 -0.12 20.22
CA GLU A 190 3.11 -1.24 21.07
C GLU A 190 2.13 -1.47 22.23
N GLU A 191 1.68 -0.39 22.88
CA GLU A 191 0.69 -0.46 23.96
C GLU A 191 -0.67 -0.98 23.47
N LEU A 192 -1.14 -0.50 22.32
CA LEU A 192 -2.42 -0.93 21.74
C LEU A 192 -2.41 -2.38 21.28
N VAL A 193 -1.28 -2.87 20.79
CA VAL A 193 -1.12 -4.26 20.34
C VAL A 193 -0.74 -5.20 21.50
N GLY A 194 -0.21 -4.66 22.60
CA GLY A 194 0.25 -5.45 23.75
C GLY A 194 1.56 -6.21 23.50
N GLU A 195 2.34 -5.81 22.50
CA GLU A 195 3.62 -6.43 22.12
C GLU A 195 4.72 -5.35 22.06
N LYS A 196 5.94 -5.71 22.48
CA LYS A 196 7.15 -4.88 22.30
C LYS A 196 7.94 -5.39 21.11
N PHE A 197 8.29 -4.50 20.20
CA PHE A 197 9.06 -4.84 19.00
C PHE A 197 10.52 -4.44 19.23
N THR A 198 11.43 -5.42 19.21
CA THR A 198 12.87 -5.18 19.25
C THR A 198 13.41 -5.32 17.83
N TYR A 199 14.17 -4.32 17.39
CA TYR A 199 14.80 -4.23 16.08
C TYR A 199 16.30 -4.01 16.22
#